data_AF-A0A937WC93-F1
#
_entry.id   AF-A0A937WC93-F1
#
_cell.length_a   1.000
_cell.length_b   1.000
_cell.length_c   1.000
_cell.angle_alpha   90.00
_cell.angle_beta   90.00
_cell.angle_gamma   90.00
#
_symmetry.space_group_name_H-M   'P 1'
#
loop_
_entity.id
_entity.type
_entity.pdbx_description
1 polymer ?
#
loop_
_entity_poly.entity_id
_entity_poly.type
_entity_poly.pdbx_seq_one_letter_code
_entity_poly.pdbx_strand_id
1 'polypeptide(L)'
;MNEANHGFLTQVRKAAGKRLLFLPHALQQMMRPDRMISENEVRVVIFSGEIIEDYPEDVRGHSCLMLGWSSVGRPVHVVCAPKSEYLAIISAQTFLLERKVALLGKEKVWRVTR
;
A
#
# COMPACT_ATOMS: atom_id res chain seq x y z
N MET A 1 13.12 15.72 6.61
CA MET A 1 11.85 15.00 6.85
C MET A 1 10.75 15.94 6.38
N ASN A 2 10.13 15.67 5.23
CA ASN A 2 9.33 16.64 4.47
C ASN A 2 7.91 16.78 5.03
N GLU A 3 7.51 17.99 5.41
CA GLU A 3 6.16 18.37 5.87
C GLU A 3 5.06 18.02 4.84
N ALA A 4 5.41 17.96 3.55
CA ALA A 4 4.50 17.62 2.46
C ALA A 4 3.87 16.22 2.59
N ASN A 5 4.62 15.23 3.09
CA ASN A 5 4.14 13.85 3.20
C ASN A 5 3.08 13.69 4.31
N HIS A 6 3.09 14.58 5.31
CA HIS A 6 2.19 14.50 6.46
C HIS A 6 0.76 14.90 6.10
N GLY A 7 0.61 15.90 5.23
CA GLY A 7 -0.70 16.35 4.72
C GLY A 7 -1.38 15.29 3.86
N PHE A 8 -0.62 14.66 2.95
CA PHE A 8 -1.17 13.66 2.04
C PHE A 8 -1.56 12.35 2.75
N LEU A 9 -0.72 11.84 3.66
CA LEU A 9 -1.06 10.67 4.47
C LEU A 9 -2.35 10.88 5.29
N THR A 10 -2.54 12.10 5.82
CA THR A 10 -3.77 12.46 6.52
C THR A 10 -4.98 12.39 5.59
N GLN A 11 -4.86 12.83 4.33
CA GLN A 11 -5.93 12.72 3.34
C GLN A 11 -6.24 11.26 3.00
N VAL A 12 -5.22 10.42 2.82
CA VAL A 12 -5.37 8.97 2.58
C VAL A 12 -6.16 8.32 3.71
N ARG A 13 -5.75 8.55 4.96
CA ARG A 13 -6.43 8.00 6.15
C ARG A 13 -7.86 8.54 6.31
N LYS A 14 -8.09 9.82 6.01
CA LYS A 14 -9.43 10.42 6.03
C LYS A 14 -10.35 9.79 4.98
N ALA A 15 -9.87 9.58 3.75
CA ALA A 15 -10.62 8.91 2.70
C ALA A 15 -10.90 7.44 3.06
N ALA A 16 -9.93 6.74 3.66
CA ALA A 16 -10.09 5.38 4.14
C ALA A 16 -11.11 5.25 5.27
N GLY A 17 -11.21 6.27 6.13
CA GLY A 17 -12.22 6.37 7.19
C GLY A 17 -13.65 6.48 6.65
N LYS A 18 -13.82 7.01 5.43
CA LYS A 18 -15.13 7.05 4.76
C LYS A 18 -15.47 5.69 4.15
N ARG A 19 -14.68 5.26 3.16
CA ARG A 19 -14.93 4.02 2.40
C ARG A 19 -13.67 3.56 1.67
N LEU A 20 -13.49 2.25 1.58
CA LEU A 20 -12.52 1.62 0.69
C LEU A 20 -13.21 1.14 -0.59
N LEU A 21 -12.65 1.48 -1.74
CA LEU A 21 -13.10 0.98 -3.04
C LEU A 21 -11.99 0.15 -3.66
N PHE A 22 -12.23 -1.15 -3.78
CA PHE A 22 -11.28 -2.08 -4.38
C PHE A 22 -11.50 -2.15 -5.89
N LEU A 23 -10.47 -1.83 -6.67
CA LEU A 23 -10.51 -2.01 -8.11
C LEU A 23 -10.48 -3.50 -8.45
N PRO A 24 -11.05 -3.93 -9.60
CA PRO A 24 -11.06 -5.34 -10.00
C PRO A 24 -9.67 -5.99 -9.98
N HIS A 25 -8.64 -5.26 -10.40
CA HIS A 25 -7.26 -5.74 -10.35
C HIS A 25 -6.78 -6.00 -8.91
N ALA A 26 -7.10 -5.12 -7.95
CA ALA A 26 -6.76 -5.32 -6.55
C ALA A 26 -7.43 -6.57 -5.98
N LEU A 27 -8.72 -6.76 -6.24
CA LEU A 27 -9.47 -7.95 -5.80
C LEU A 27 -8.85 -9.23 -6.36
N GLN A 28 -8.49 -9.25 -7.64
CA GLN A 28 -7.83 -10.39 -8.26
C GLN A 28 -6.49 -10.74 -7.59
N GLN A 29 -5.69 -9.75 -7.18
CA GLN A 29 -4.45 -10.00 -6.45
C GLN A 29 -4.70 -10.49 -5.02
N MET A 30 -5.66 -9.88 -4.32
CA MET A 30 -6.02 -10.20 -2.95
C MET A 30 -6.60 -11.61 -2.80
N MET A 31 -7.30 -12.11 -3.83
CA MET A 31 -7.92 -13.43 -3.85
C MET A 31 -7.00 -14.55 -4.34
N ARG A 32 -5.70 -14.28 -4.55
CA ARG A 32 -4.75 -15.31 -4.98
C ARG A 32 -4.60 -16.38 -3.89
N PRO A 33 -4.81 -17.69 -4.19
CA PRO A 33 -4.84 -18.74 -3.17
C PRO A 33 -3.52 -18.89 -2.40
N ASP A 34 -2.39 -18.63 -3.06
CA ASP A 34 -1.06 -18.71 -2.46
C ASP A 34 -0.75 -17.52 -1.54
N ARG A 35 -1.51 -16.43 -1.64
CA ARG A 35 -1.20 -15.12 -1.04
C ARG A 35 -2.48 -14.31 -0.79
N MET A 36 -3.39 -14.88 -0.02
CA MET A 36 -4.64 -14.20 0.32
C MET A 36 -4.35 -12.97 1.18
N ILE A 37 -4.87 -11.82 0.76
CA ILE A 37 -4.80 -10.56 1.48
C ILE A 37 -6.23 -10.17 1.84
N SER A 38 -6.50 -10.08 3.14
CA SER A 38 -7.80 -9.65 3.63
C SER A 38 -7.96 -8.13 3.52
N GLU A 39 -9.20 -7.67 3.46
CA GLU A 39 -9.52 -6.25 3.58
C GLU A 39 -9.00 -5.66 4.91
N ASN A 40 -9.01 -6.46 5.99
CA ASN A 40 -8.49 -6.03 7.29
C ASN A 40 -6.98 -5.76 7.24
N GLU A 41 -6.20 -6.60 6.54
CA GLU A 41 -4.77 -6.36 6.32
C GLU A 41 -4.55 -5.07 5.53
N VAL A 42 -5.36 -4.80 4.49
CA VAL A 42 -5.29 -3.53 3.76
C VAL A 42 -5.58 -2.35 4.70
N ARG A 43 -6.62 -2.43 5.54
CA ARG A 43 -6.91 -1.37 6.53
C ARG A 43 -5.76 -1.13 7.49
N VAL A 44 -5.15 -2.19 8.02
CA VAL A 44 -3.98 -2.07 8.91
C VAL A 44 -2.83 -1.34 8.20
N VAL A 45 -2.55 -1.67 6.94
CA VAL A 45 -1.53 -0.96 6.14
C VAL A 45 -1.88 0.51 5.97
N ILE A 46 -3.13 0.86 5.68
CA ILE A 46 -3.53 2.26 5.49
C ILE A 46 -3.43 3.08 6.78
N PHE A 47 -3.83 2.52 7.93
CA PHE A 47 -3.87 3.26 9.19
C PHE A 47 -2.56 3.24 9.96
N SER A 48 -1.82 2.13 9.92
CA SER A 48 -0.58 1.94 10.68
C SER A 48 0.68 1.91 9.82
N GLY A 49 0.53 1.76 8.51
CA GLY A 49 1.64 1.77 7.58
C GLY A 49 2.12 3.17 7.21
N GLU A 50 3.15 3.19 6.39
CA GLU A 50 3.87 4.37 5.92
C GLU A 50 3.85 4.45 4.39
N ILE A 51 3.92 5.67 3.87
CA ILE A 51 4.06 5.89 2.43
C ILE A 51 5.54 5.74 2.09
N ILE A 52 5.85 4.78 1.21
CA ILE A 52 7.22 4.54 0.74
C ILE A 52 7.49 5.13 -0.64
N GLU A 53 6.45 5.30 -1.46
CA GLU A 53 6.53 5.99 -2.74
C GLU A 53 5.27 6.85 -2.95
N ASP A 54 5.45 8.03 -3.54
CA ASP A 54 4.38 8.98 -3.81
C ASP A 54 4.36 9.35 -5.29
N TYR A 55 3.17 9.32 -5.90
CA TYR A 55 2.95 9.53 -7.33
C TYR A 55 1.93 10.66 -7.55
N PRO A 56 2.35 11.93 -7.36
CA PRO A 56 1.46 13.08 -7.51
C PRO A 56 0.91 13.25 -8.94
N GLU A 57 1.67 12.81 -9.95
CA GLU A 57 1.37 12.99 -11.37
C GLU A 57 0.70 11.76 -12.04
N ASP A 58 0.23 10.79 -11.26
CA ASP A 58 -0.48 9.63 -11.81
C ASP A 58 -1.71 10.09 -12.61
N VAL A 59 -1.92 9.51 -13.79
CA VAL A 59 -3.06 9.78 -14.69
C VAL A 59 -4.42 9.57 -14.00
N ARG A 60 -4.44 8.79 -12.91
CA ARG A 60 -5.62 8.52 -12.09
C ARG A 60 -5.78 9.51 -10.93
N GLY A 61 -4.90 10.51 -10.83
CA GLY A 61 -4.74 11.45 -9.73
C GLY A 61 -3.76 10.95 -8.66
N HIS A 62 -3.29 11.87 -7.81
CA HIS A 62 -2.28 11.65 -6.76
C HIS A 62 -2.47 10.29 -6.05
N SER A 63 -1.55 9.37 -6.30
CA SER A 63 -1.57 8.00 -5.77
C SER A 63 -0.31 7.74 -4.96
N CYS A 64 -0.31 6.73 -4.10
CA CYS A 64 0.88 6.35 -3.34
C CYS A 64 0.97 4.85 -3.10
N LEU A 65 2.19 4.40 -2.85
CA LEU A 65 2.52 3.07 -2.38
C LEU A 65 2.72 3.11 -0.87
N MET A 66 1.87 2.39 -0.15
CA MET A 66 1.96 2.22 1.29
C MET A 66 2.54 0.85 1.63
N LEU A 67 3.44 0.82 2.61
CA LEU A 67 3.96 -0.40 3.23
C LEU A 67 3.41 -0.53 4.64
N GLY A 68 2.93 -1.72 4.97
CA GLY A 68 2.60 -2.08 6.33
C GLY A 68 2.79 -3.58 6.57
N TRP A 69 2.52 -3.98 7.80
CA TRP A 69 2.69 -5.34 8.25
C TRP A 69 1.34 -5.92 8.65
N SER A 70 1.06 -7.14 8.21
CA SER A 70 -0.10 -7.86 8.67
C SER A 70 0.08 -8.35 10.11
N SER A 71 -1.02 -8.80 10.74
CA SER A 71 -1.01 -9.35 12.10
C SER A 71 -0.08 -10.57 12.27
N VAL A 72 0.22 -11.27 11.17
CA VAL A 72 1.14 -12.42 11.14
C VAL A 72 2.56 -12.03 10.71
N GLY A 73 2.89 -10.74 10.70
CA GLY A 73 4.23 -10.24 10.39
C GLY A 73 4.63 -10.34 8.93
N ARG A 74 3.67 -10.44 8.00
CA ARG A 74 3.95 -10.42 6.56
C ARG A 74 3.92 -8.99 6.02
N PRO A 75 4.87 -8.57 5.18
CA PRO A 75 4.82 -7.27 4.55
C PRO A 75 3.72 -7.25 3.48
N VAL A 76 2.88 -6.22 3.53
CA VAL A 76 1.80 -5.97 2.59
C VAL A 76 2.00 -4.57 2.02
N HIS A 77 2.02 -4.50 0.69
CA HIS A 77 2.08 -3.26 -0.03
C HIS A 77 0.72 -2.97 -0.65
N VAL A 78 0.29 -1.72 -0.54
CA VAL A 78 -0.99 -1.26 -1.06
C VAL A 78 -0.75 -0.02 -1.89
N VAL A 79 -1.13 -0.06 -3.17
CA VAL A 79 -1.21 1.13 -4.02
C VAL A 79 -2.61 1.71 -3.89
N CYS A 80 -2.69 2.96 -3.43
CA CYS A 80 -3.98 3.62 -3.22
C CYS A 80 -3.97 5.07 -3.69
N ALA A 81 -5.16 5.60 -3.97
CA ALA A 81 -5.36 6.99 -4.36
C ALA A 81 -6.56 7.58 -3.61
N PRO A 82 -6.36 8.59 -2.75
CA PRO A 82 -7.46 9.24 -2.05
C PRO A 82 -8.36 9.98 -3.03
N LYS A 83 -9.66 9.78 -2.92
CA LYS A 83 -10.71 10.58 -3.56
C LYS A 83 -11.55 11.26 -2.48
N SER A 84 -12.38 12.21 -2.90
CA SER A 84 -13.25 12.96 -1.99
C SER A 84 -14.10 12.05 -1.12
N GLU A 85 -14.68 10.99 -1.68
CA GLU A 85 -15.65 10.11 -1.01
C GLU A 85 -15.13 8.73 -0.62
N TYR A 86 -14.01 8.29 -1.17
CA TYR A 86 -13.46 6.96 -0.91
C TYR A 86 -11.95 6.92 -1.14
N LEU A 87 -11.29 5.94 -0.57
CA LEU A 87 -9.92 5.57 -0.94
C LEU A 87 -9.96 4.48 -2.01
N ALA A 88 -9.43 4.77 -3.18
CA ALA A 88 -9.31 3.80 -4.26
C ALA A 88 -8.12 2.88 -3.99
N ILE A 89 -8.35 1.58 -3.87
CA ILE A 89 -7.31 0.56 -3.76
C ILE A 89 -7.05 0.02 -5.16
N ILE A 90 -5.92 0.44 -5.73
CA ILE A 90 -5.54 0.14 -7.12
C ILE A 90 -4.93 -1.26 -7.22
N SER A 91 -4.06 -1.61 -6.26
CA SER A 91 -3.44 -2.92 -6.16
C SER A 91 -3.04 -3.22 -4.71
N ALA A 92 -3.03 -4.48 -4.33
CA ALA A 92 -2.52 -4.95 -3.05
C ALA A 92 -1.74 -6.24 -3.26
N GLN A 93 -0.52 -6.31 -2.74
CA GLN A 93 0.34 -7.47 -2.90
C GLN A 93 1.16 -7.72 -1.63
N THR A 94 1.35 -9.00 -1.30
CA THR A 94 2.33 -9.40 -0.30
C THR A 94 3.64 -9.73 -0.98
N PHE A 95 4.71 -9.12 -0.47
CA PHE A 95 6.03 -9.34 -0.97
C PHE A 95 6.67 -10.49 -0.19
N LEU A 96 6.64 -11.71 -0.73
CA LEU A 96 7.51 -12.78 -0.21
C LEU A 96 8.97 -12.34 -0.42
N LEU A 97 9.65 -12.01 0.68
CA LEU A 97 11.06 -11.57 0.74
C LEU A 97 11.99 -12.41 -0.15
N GLU A 98 11.69 -13.69 -0.30
CA GLU A 98 12.47 -14.64 -1.10
C GLU A 98 12.63 -14.25 -2.58
N ARG A 99 11.65 -13.54 -3.19
CA ARG A 99 11.71 -13.22 -4.63
C ARG A 99 12.49 -11.95 -5.00
N LYS A 100 12.65 -10.95 -4.11
CA LYS A 100 13.47 -9.74 -4.42
C LYS A 100 14.92 -9.91 -4.01
N VAL A 101 15.23 -10.72 -2.98
CA VAL A 101 16.63 -11.00 -2.62
C VAL A 101 17.38 -11.62 -3.79
N ALA A 102 16.70 -12.45 -4.59
CA ALA A 102 17.25 -13.03 -5.81
C ALA A 102 17.41 -12.03 -6.99
N LEU A 103 16.60 -10.96 -7.04
CA LEU A 103 16.56 -10.05 -8.20
C LEU A 103 17.25 -8.70 -7.99
N LEU A 104 17.36 -8.20 -6.75
CA LEU A 104 17.83 -6.83 -6.49
C LEU A 104 19.13 -6.74 -5.68
N GLY A 105 19.72 -7.88 -5.31
CA GLY A 105 20.91 -7.90 -4.46
C GLY A 105 20.58 -7.46 -3.02
N LYS A 106 21.20 -8.11 -2.05
CA LYS A 106 20.91 -7.96 -0.62
C LYS A 106 21.01 -6.52 -0.10
N GLU A 107 21.70 -5.62 -0.82
CA GLU A 107 22.01 -4.26 -0.36
C GLU A 107 20.91 -3.22 -0.63
N LYS A 108 20.04 -3.42 -1.64
CA LYS A 108 18.94 -2.48 -1.95
C LYS A 108 17.64 -2.76 -1.18
N VAL A 109 17.48 -3.98 -0.68
CA VAL A 109 16.27 -4.41 0.06
C VAL A 109 16.18 -3.72 1.42
N TRP A 110 17.32 -3.45 2.08
CA TRP A 110 17.36 -2.78 3.40
C TRP A 110 17.17 -1.27 3.36
N ARG A 111 17.30 -0.62 2.19
CA ARG A 111 17.11 0.84 2.06
C ARG A 111 15.64 1.27 1.95
N VAL A 112 14.71 0.31 1.94
CA VAL A 112 13.25 0.52 1.86
C VAL A 112 12.55 0.26 3.20
N THR A 113 13.29 -0.07 4.25
CA THR A 113 12.74 -0.35 5.60
C THR A 113 13.48 0.38 6.73
N ARG A 114 14.12 1.51 6.42
CA ARG A 114 14.61 2.48 7.41
C ARG A 114 14.58 3.90 6.87
#